data_AF-A0A4R8DJX6-F1
#
_entry.id   AF-A0A4R8DJX6-F1
#
_cell.length_a   1.000
_cell.length_b   1.000
_cell.length_c   1.000
_cell.angle_alpha   90.00
_cell.angle_beta   90.00
_cell.angle_gamma   90.00
#
_symmetry.space_group_name_H-M   'P 1'
#
loop_
_entity.id
_entity.type
_entity.pdbx_description
1 polymer ?
#
loop_
_entity_poly.entity_id
_entity_poly.type
_entity_poly.pdbx_seq_one_letter_code
_entity_poly.pdbx_strand_id
1 'polypeptide(L)'
;MLADIMLPPFRIPSITGYNRLEAAPRTQDLNQSLSAQVRDPLWMLTRQWQFGEFQAEDAGSPIQATILGEHTPVDRVSLGGGGAQAYDPNIPLENLVTRETIQASLFMAVQIARYYVKLMTSKSLTAYLTNLQSGYPLKYTIDPNDQDGLQLNASVSATLFDGWAMLQAAQTTQFSTWLQTQTTITAADQATLVTLAGSLIAWFNRTFSLPATGSGSPAWQPSQLEYQFEVASPAGANQRVLSASQYDGGPLDWYSFDLAVGETLPLKPEPANPPPVVENVVSFIPSPVSFKGMPLPRYWMMEDSQIDFGKIDTSPTGLLSLLVAEFGLVYGNDWFMLPYPLSVNTLCEIKGIVVKDVFGEYVLVKPVGLGTDDNWQQWALFHQSDVNQTGPVNYLFYLAPAAQGTIESNPLEQVNFLRDEAAEMVWAVEDTVPSQAGMGVSGNLIALNDQPPPVFVPAGDAAIQYVLGTTVPDNWIPFIPVHIQGSNSQIRFQRAAMPGAKGALGRVLTEVPAPYYIDQEQIPRDGVIVQRAFHRTRWLNGKTFLWMSRFKETGTGEGWSNLKFDQIVGIPGQ
;
A
#
# COMPACT_ATOMS: atom_id res chain seq x y z
N MET A 1 4.58 15.86 66.15
CA MET A 1 4.06 15.41 64.84
C MET A 1 5.04 15.90 63.78
N LEU A 2 5.84 15.11 63.09
CA LEU A 2 5.95 13.66 62.92
C LEU A 2 7.43 13.27 63.07
N ALA A 3 7.72 12.42 64.06
CA ALA A 3 8.96 11.67 64.13
C ALA A 3 8.57 10.26 63.70
N ASP A 4 8.83 9.86 62.43
CA ASP A 4 8.75 8.46 61.98
C ASP A 4 9.15 8.17 60.50
N ILE A 5 10.12 8.88 59.90
CA ILE A 5 10.56 8.56 58.52
C ILE A 5 12.07 8.26 58.36
N MET A 6 12.87 8.34 59.43
CA MET A 6 14.30 8.03 59.37
C MET A 6 14.66 6.75 60.16
N LEU A 7 13.93 5.66 59.92
CA LEU A 7 14.45 4.34 60.27
C LEU A 7 15.42 3.89 59.17
N PRO A 8 16.67 3.51 59.50
CA PRO A 8 17.54 2.88 58.53
C PRO A 8 16.85 1.61 58.01
N PRO A 9 16.77 1.40 56.68
CA PRO A 9 16.11 0.24 56.12
C PRO A 9 16.82 -1.01 56.63
N PHE A 10 16.17 -1.77 57.50
CA PHE A 10 16.57 -3.13 57.83
C PHE A 10 16.41 -3.98 56.56
N ARG A 11 17.41 -3.96 55.68
CA ARG A 11 17.57 -4.98 54.65
C ARG A 11 18.08 -6.22 55.36
N ILE A 12 17.18 -7.14 55.69
CA ILE A 12 17.57 -8.51 56.00
C ILE A 12 18.27 -9.03 54.73
N PRO A 13 19.56 -9.38 54.77
CA PRO A 13 20.20 -10.00 53.62
C PRO A 13 19.52 -11.36 53.38
N SER A 14 18.67 -11.39 52.36
CA SER A 14 18.06 -12.61 51.83
C SER A 14 18.95 -13.12 50.71
N ILE A 15 19.68 -14.21 50.95
CA ILE A 15 20.29 -14.98 49.87
C ILE A 15 19.19 -15.85 49.28
N THR A 16 18.58 -15.39 48.20
CA THR A 16 17.63 -16.19 47.42
C THR A 16 18.44 -17.16 46.55
N GLY A 17 18.61 -18.39 47.03
CA GLY A 17 19.23 -19.46 46.24
C GLY A 17 18.21 -20.08 45.29
N TYR A 18 18.41 -19.92 43.98
CA TYR A 18 17.66 -20.69 42.99
C TYR A 18 18.33 -22.07 42.86
N ASN A 19 17.68 -23.10 43.40
CA ASN A 19 18.10 -24.48 43.14
C ASN A 19 17.64 -24.87 41.75
N ARG A 20 18.55 -24.83 40.78
CA ARG A 20 18.32 -25.47 39.48
C ARG A 20 18.41 -26.97 39.70
N LEU A 21 17.27 -27.65 39.68
CA LEU A 21 17.21 -29.10 39.67
C LEU A 21 17.67 -29.57 38.27
N GLU A 22 18.91 -30.05 38.18
CA GLU A 22 19.41 -30.70 36.97
C GLU A 22 19.33 -32.21 37.14
N ALA A 23 18.74 -32.90 36.17
CA ALA A 23 18.69 -34.35 36.17
C ALA A 23 20.09 -34.90 35.90
N ALA A 24 20.75 -35.42 36.94
CA ALA A 24 22.00 -36.16 36.80
C ALA A 24 21.69 -37.62 36.45
N PRO A 25 22.05 -38.11 35.25
CA PRO A 25 21.80 -39.50 34.89
C PRO A 25 22.62 -40.43 35.80
N ARG A 26 21.98 -41.45 36.38
CA ARG A 26 22.66 -42.44 37.26
C ARG A 26 23.64 -43.35 36.50
N THR A 27 23.60 -43.32 35.17
CA THR A 27 24.40 -44.13 34.25
C THR A 27 24.67 -43.32 32.98
N GLN A 28 25.88 -43.41 32.44
CA GLN A 28 26.23 -42.81 31.14
C GLN A 28 25.70 -43.62 29.95
N ASP A 29 25.39 -44.90 30.15
CA ASP A 29 24.73 -45.72 29.13
C ASP A 29 23.23 -45.46 29.18
N LEU A 30 22.78 -44.64 28.23
CA LEU A 30 21.37 -44.30 28.05
C LEU A 30 20.68 -45.25 27.06
N ASN A 31 21.40 -46.17 26.40
CA ASN A 31 20.81 -47.02 25.35
C ASN A 31 19.67 -47.88 25.91
N GLN A 32 19.83 -48.44 27.11
CA GLN A 32 18.79 -49.26 27.72
C GLN A 32 17.53 -48.44 28.05
N SER A 33 17.69 -47.23 28.59
CA SER A 33 16.56 -46.34 28.89
C SER A 33 15.91 -45.77 27.63
N LEU A 34 16.70 -45.45 26.60
CA LEU A 34 16.23 -44.94 25.31
C LEU A 34 15.61 -46.02 24.43
N SER A 35 15.99 -47.29 24.63
CA SER A 35 15.48 -48.41 23.82
C SER A 35 14.01 -48.75 24.06
N ALA A 36 13.37 -48.12 25.06
CA ALA A 36 11.96 -48.32 25.41
C ALA A 36 11.55 -49.80 25.39
N GLN A 37 12.43 -50.69 25.88
CA GLN A 37 12.21 -52.13 25.83
C GLN A 37 10.90 -52.48 26.54
N VAL A 38 10.04 -53.22 25.84
CA VAL A 38 8.78 -53.71 26.40
C VAL A 38 9.11 -54.78 27.45
N ARG A 39 9.30 -54.34 28.70
CA ARG A 39 9.57 -55.20 29.86
C ARG A 39 8.31 -55.89 30.36
N ASP A 40 7.19 -55.18 30.25
CA ASP A 40 5.87 -55.65 30.62
C ASP A 40 4.84 -55.12 29.62
N PRO A 41 4.40 -55.95 28.65
CA PRO A 41 3.32 -55.58 27.73
C PRO A 41 2.02 -55.24 28.46
N LEU A 42 1.75 -55.86 29.62
CA LEU A 42 0.54 -55.61 30.40
C LEU A 42 0.56 -54.22 31.03
N TRP A 43 1.74 -53.73 31.45
CA TRP A 43 1.93 -52.36 31.89
C TRP A 43 1.62 -51.35 30.77
N MET A 44 2.09 -51.60 29.54
CA MET A 44 1.77 -50.74 28.40
C MET A 44 0.26 -50.75 28.11
N LEU A 45 -0.38 -51.92 28.07
CA LEU A 45 -1.84 -52.03 27.87
C LEU A 45 -2.62 -51.34 29.00
N THR A 46 -2.18 -51.44 30.26
CA THR A 46 -2.83 -50.74 31.38
C THR A 46 -2.58 -49.24 31.37
N ARG A 47 -1.47 -48.76 30.80
CA ARG A 47 -1.27 -47.34 30.51
C ARG A 47 -2.21 -46.84 29.41
N GLN A 48 -2.40 -47.60 28.32
CA GLN A 48 -3.38 -47.29 27.29
C GLN A 48 -4.80 -47.23 27.88
N TRP A 49 -5.15 -48.17 28.76
CA TRP A 49 -6.40 -48.15 29.51
C TRP A 49 -6.55 -46.90 30.40
N GLN A 50 -5.50 -46.51 31.14
CA GLN A 50 -5.52 -45.30 31.98
C GLN A 50 -5.69 -44.00 31.19
N PHE A 51 -5.15 -43.94 29.98
CA PHE A 51 -5.32 -42.79 29.08
C PHE A 51 -6.64 -42.81 28.30
N GLY A 52 -7.48 -43.83 28.51
CA GLY A 52 -8.76 -43.94 27.82
C GLY A 52 -8.68 -44.47 26.39
N GLU A 53 -7.53 -44.96 25.92
CA GLU A 53 -7.40 -45.49 24.53
C GLU A 53 -8.35 -46.68 24.25
N PHE A 54 -8.78 -47.40 25.30
CA PHE A 54 -9.78 -48.47 25.19
C PHE A 54 -11.23 -48.01 25.36
N GLN A 55 -11.48 -46.72 25.60
CA GLN A 55 -12.85 -46.19 25.68
C GLN A 55 -13.53 -46.09 24.32
N ALA A 56 -12.83 -46.42 23.22
CA ALA A 56 -13.36 -46.36 21.86
C ALA A 56 -14.11 -45.04 21.63
N GLU A 57 -13.35 -43.96 21.56
CA GLU A 57 -13.90 -42.67 21.14
C GLU A 57 -14.22 -42.73 19.64
N ASP A 58 -15.36 -42.18 19.25
CA ASP A 58 -15.79 -42.05 17.86
C ASP A 58 -14.97 -40.94 17.18
N ALA A 59 -13.67 -41.19 17.02
CA ALA A 59 -12.64 -40.24 16.62
C ALA A 59 -11.91 -40.75 15.36
N GLY A 60 -12.68 -41.01 14.30
CA GLY A 60 -12.13 -41.41 13.00
C GLY A 60 -11.20 -40.34 12.42
N SER A 61 -9.96 -40.72 12.07
CA SER A 61 -9.05 -39.81 11.38
C SER A 61 -9.45 -39.63 9.91
N PRO A 62 -9.30 -38.42 9.34
CA PRO A 62 -9.67 -38.17 7.95
C PRO A 62 -8.66 -38.79 6.99
N ILE A 63 -9.13 -39.63 6.05
CA ILE A 63 -8.28 -40.29 5.03
C ILE A 63 -8.43 -39.68 3.64
N GLN A 64 -9.53 -38.96 3.40
CA GLN A 64 -9.79 -38.25 2.15
C GLN A 64 -10.68 -37.05 2.47
N ALA A 65 -10.36 -35.90 1.88
CA ALA A 65 -11.26 -34.75 1.87
C ALA A 65 -11.51 -34.34 0.42
N THR A 66 -12.76 -34.00 0.13
CA THR A 66 -13.20 -33.47 -1.16
C THR A 66 -13.82 -32.10 -0.91
N ILE A 67 -13.27 -31.08 -1.54
CA ILE A 67 -13.75 -29.69 -1.47
C ILE A 67 -14.47 -29.37 -2.77
N LEU A 68 -15.70 -28.86 -2.67
CA LEU A 68 -16.40 -28.20 -3.76
C LEU A 68 -16.32 -26.69 -3.55
N GLY A 69 -15.66 -25.99 -4.45
CA GLY A 69 -15.66 -24.52 -4.50
C GLY A 69 -16.25 -24.01 -5.80
N GLU A 70 -16.92 -22.87 -5.73
CA GLU A 70 -17.42 -22.13 -6.87
C GLU A 70 -16.48 -20.95 -7.14
N HIS A 71 -15.93 -20.88 -8.35
CA HIS A 71 -14.98 -19.88 -8.79
C HIS A 71 -15.66 -18.89 -9.72
N THR A 72 -15.77 -17.65 -9.27
CA THR A 72 -16.33 -16.55 -10.04
C THR A 72 -15.21 -15.59 -10.44
N PRO A 73 -14.88 -15.47 -11.74
CA PRO A 73 -13.89 -14.49 -12.20
C PRO A 73 -14.45 -13.07 -12.11
N VAL A 74 -13.55 -12.10 -11.95
CA VAL A 74 -13.84 -10.66 -12.04
C VAL A 74 -13.45 -10.17 -13.44
N ASP A 75 -14.36 -9.48 -14.14
CA ASP A 75 -14.19 -9.06 -15.53
C ASP A 75 -14.35 -7.54 -15.75
N ARG A 76 -14.61 -6.78 -14.68
CA ARG A 76 -14.86 -5.34 -14.75
C ARG A 76 -14.38 -4.61 -13.51
N VAL A 77 -14.10 -3.33 -13.71
CA VAL A 77 -13.67 -2.39 -12.68
C VAL A 77 -14.35 -1.04 -12.91
N SER A 78 -14.63 -0.31 -11.83
CA SER A 78 -15.03 1.09 -11.83
C SER A 78 -14.04 1.89 -11.01
N LEU A 79 -13.65 3.07 -11.47
CA LEU A 79 -12.67 3.92 -10.79
C LEU A 79 -13.35 5.23 -10.36
N GLY A 80 -13.25 5.59 -9.07
CA GLY A 80 -13.68 6.87 -8.52
C GLY A 80 -15.15 7.22 -8.79
N GLY A 81 -16.05 6.23 -8.71
CA GLY A 81 -17.48 6.41 -9.03
C GLY A 81 -17.77 6.60 -10.53
N GLY A 82 -16.79 6.35 -11.40
CA GLY A 82 -16.96 6.37 -12.86
C GLY A 82 -17.84 5.24 -13.38
N GLY A 83 -18.02 5.20 -14.70
CA GLY A 83 -18.69 4.07 -15.35
C GLY A 83 -17.80 2.81 -15.33
N ALA A 84 -18.44 1.64 -15.25
CA ALA A 84 -17.75 0.37 -15.35
C ALA A 84 -16.97 0.24 -16.68
N GLN A 85 -15.76 -0.30 -16.59
CA GLN A 85 -14.91 -0.64 -17.73
C GLN A 85 -14.47 -2.10 -17.63
N ALA A 86 -14.25 -2.73 -18.78
CA ALA A 86 -13.76 -4.10 -18.83
C ALA A 86 -12.37 -4.19 -18.20
N TYR A 87 -12.16 -5.20 -17.37
CA TYR A 87 -10.89 -5.46 -16.69
C TYR A 87 -10.13 -6.59 -17.39
N ASP A 88 -8.87 -6.34 -17.73
CA ASP A 88 -7.95 -7.34 -18.27
C ASP A 88 -7.02 -7.85 -17.16
N PRO A 89 -7.14 -9.11 -16.71
CA PRO A 89 -6.30 -9.67 -15.64
C PRO A 89 -4.82 -9.82 -16.03
N ASN A 90 -4.46 -9.55 -17.29
CA ASN A 90 -3.07 -9.41 -17.73
C ASN A 90 -2.40 -8.10 -17.26
N ILE A 91 -3.15 -7.21 -16.62
CA ILE A 91 -2.67 -5.99 -15.98
C ILE A 91 -2.93 -6.15 -14.48
N PRO A 92 -1.91 -5.96 -13.60
CA PRO A 92 -2.13 -5.96 -12.16
C PRO A 92 -3.20 -4.93 -11.76
N LEU A 93 -4.10 -5.26 -10.83
CA LEU A 93 -5.18 -4.35 -10.45
C LEU A 93 -4.63 -3.09 -9.79
N GLU A 94 -3.62 -3.21 -8.92
CA GLU A 94 -2.91 -2.07 -8.34
C GLU A 94 -2.38 -1.11 -9.41
N ASN A 95 -1.78 -1.64 -10.49
CA ASN A 95 -1.32 -0.81 -11.59
C ASN A 95 -2.47 -0.05 -12.24
N LEU A 96 -3.61 -0.71 -12.48
CA LEU A 96 -4.75 -0.11 -13.16
C LEU A 96 -5.41 0.98 -12.31
N VAL A 97 -5.56 0.77 -11.00
CA VAL A 97 -6.27 1.68 -10.09
C VAL A 97 -5.38 2.84 -9.64
N THR A 98 -4.09 2.61 -9.42
CA THR A 98 -3.21 3.64 -8.84
C THR A 98 -2.46 4.48 -9.87
N ARG A 99 -2.30 4.02 -11.12
CA ARG A 99 -1.49 4.72 -12.14
C ARG A 99 -1.99 6.13 -12.42
N GLU A 100 -1.05 7.05 -12.51
CA GLU A 100 -1.28 8.45 -12.85
C GLU A 100 -0.57 8.86 -14.13
N THR A 101 -0.93 10.02 -14.69
CA THR A 101 -0.10 10.60 -15.75
C THR A 101 1.23 11.09 -15.21
N ILE A 102 2.26 10.96 -16.04
CA ILE A 102 3.58 11.54 -15.78
C ILE A 102 3.55 13.03 -16.17
N GLN A 103 4.11 13.88 -15.32
CA GLN A 103 4.26 15.31 -15.59
C GLN A 103 5.52 15.58 -16.41
N ALA A 104 5.47 16.67 -17.18
CA ALA A 104 6.65 17.16 -17.89
C ALA A 104 7.72 17.56 -16.87
N SER A 105 8.95 17.07 -17.08
CA SER A 105 10.14 17.52 -16.38
C SER A 105 11.29 17.58 -17.36
N LEU A 106 12.31 18.40 -17.07
CA LEU A 106 13.52 18.46 -17.87
C LEU A 106 14.14 17.06 -18.03
N PHE A 107 14.17 16.27 -16.96
CA PHE A 107 14.64 14.88 -17.01
C PHE A 107 13.83 14.03 -18.01
N MET A 108 12.50 14.06 -17.94
CA MET A 108 11.66 13.29 -18.87
C MET A 108 11.86 13.75 -20.32
N ALA A 109 11.92 15.06 -20.55
CA ALA A 109 12.20 15.63 -21.87
C ALA A 109 13.54 15.15 -22.44
N VAL A 110 14.59 15.14 -21.61
CA VAL A 110 15.93 14.67 -21.97
C VAL A 110 15.94 13.17 -22.25
N GLN A 111 15.31 12.34 -21.41
CA GLN A 111 15.26 10.88 -21.62
C GLN A 111 14.58 10.52 -22.94
N ILE A 112 13.45 11.16 -23.23
CA ILE A 112 12.68 10.97 -24.46
C ILE A 112 13.49 11.46 -25.67
N ALA A 113 14.12 12.63 -25.58
CA ALA A 113 14.96 13.17 -26.64
C ALA A 113 16.14 12.24 -26.95
N ARG A 114 16.84 11.73 -25.92
CA ARG A 114 17.96 10.78 -26.08
C ARG A 114 17.52 9.49 -26.77
N TYR A 115 16.35 8.96 -26.43
CA TYR A 115 15.81 7.78 -27.10
C TYR A 115 15.51 8.07 -28.58
N TYR A 116 14.92 9.22 -28.89
CA TYR A 116 14.67 9.60 -30.28
C TYR A 116 15.96 9.84 -31.07
N VAL A 117 16.97 10.47 -30.47
CA VAL A 117 18.30 10.61 -31.08
C VAL A 117 18.94 9.25 -31.37
N LYS A 118 18.77 8.26 -30.49
CA LYS A 118 19.20 6.88 -30.74
C LYS A 118 18.48 6.27 -31.95
N LEU A 119 17.17 6.51 -32.10
CA LEU A 119 16.40 6.10 -33.28
C LEU A 119 16.91 6.80 -34.55
N MET A 120 17.15 8.11 -34.52
CA MET A 120 17.68 8.88 -35.65
C MET A 120 19.08 8.38 -36.06
N THR A 121 19.92 8.04 -35.09
CA THR A 121 21.26 7.49 -35.32
C THR A 121 21.19 6.19 -36.10
N SER A 122 20.21 5.32 -35.83
CA SER A 122 20.01 4.07 -36.58
C SER A 122 19.64 4.27 -38.06
N LYS A 123 19.24 5.48 -38.44
CA LYS A 123 18.87 5.88 -39.80
C LYS A 123 19.79 6.96 -40.39
N SER A 124 20.90 7.27 -39.71
CA SER A 124 21.84 8.33 -40.12
C SER A 124 21.21 9.73 -40.27
N LEU A 125 20.17 10.04 -39.49
CA LEU A 125 19.41 11.30 -39.56
C LEU A 125 19.86 12.34 -38.53
N THR A 126 20.98 12.13 -37.84
CA THR A 126 21.48 13.03 -36.77
C THR A 126 21.84 14.43 -37.27
N ALA A 127 22.03 14.61 -38.58
CA ALA A 127 22.22 15.93 -39.20
C ALA A 127 21.04 16.89 -38.94
N TYR A 128 19.83 16.37 -38.68
CA TYR A 128 18.63 17.17 -38.40
C TYR A 128 18.42 17.50 -36.91
N LEU A 129 19.40 17.21 -36.05
CA LEU A 129 19.30 17.49 -34.61
C LEU A 129 19.09 18.99 -34.33
N THR A 130 19.78 19.87 -35.05
CA THR A 130 19.65 21.33 -34.89
C THR A 130 18.26 21.85 -35.27
N ASN A 131 17.58 21.21 -36.24
CA ASN A 131 16.19 21.51 -36.54
C ASN A 131 15.29 21.18 -35.34
N LEU A 132 15.47 20.02 -34.72
CA LEU A 132 14.69 19.62 -33.54
C LEU A 132 14.97 20.51 -32.33
N GLN A 133 16.22 20.89 -32.08
CA GLN A 133 16.60 21.85 -31.03
C GLN A 133 15.88 23.20 -31.21
N SER A 134 15.79 23.67 -32.45
CA SER A 134 15.12 24.94 -32.77
C SER A 134 13.59 24.84 -32.70
N GLY A 135 13.02 23.70 -33.12
CA GLY A 135 11.57 23.47 -33.13
C GLY A 135 10.98 23.14 -31.76
N TYR A 136 11.75 22.44 -30.93
CA TYR A 136 11.37 21.97 -29.59
C TYR A 136 12.43 22.39 -28.57
N PRO A 137 12.60 23.69 -28.27
CA PRO A 137 13.58 24.13 -27.28
C PRO A 137 13.17 23.71 -25.86
N LEU A 138 14.14 23.40 -25.01
CA LEU A 138 13.93 23.12 -23.58
C LEU A 138 13.50 24.40 -22.86
N LYS A 139 12.23 24.45 -22.42
CA LYS A 139 11.61 25.62 -21.75
C LYS A 139 11.13 25.26 -20.34
N TYR A 140 12.07 24.92 -19.47
CA TYR A 140 11.78 24.57 -18.07
C TYR A 140 12.29 25.67 -17.13
N THR A 141 11.44 26.10 -16.20
CA THR A 141 11.83 26.96 -15.09
C THR A 141 12.38 26.10 -13.97
N ILE A 142 13.57 26.44 -13.49
CA ILE A 142 14.29 25.67 -12.47
C ILE A 142 14.44 26.58 -11.25
N ASP A 143 14.08 26.08 -10.07
CA ASP A 143 14.26 26.84 -8.85
C ASP A 143 15.77 27.05 -8.61
N PRO A 144 16.23 28.26 -8.23
CA PRO A 144 17.64 28.53 -7.94
C PRO A 144 18.27 27.58 -6.89
N ASN A 145 17.45 27.04 -5.99
CA ASN A 145 17.88 26.10 -4.95
C ASN A 145 17.95 24.64 -5.46
N ASP A 146 17.41 24.34 -6.64
CA ASP A 146 17.48 23.03 -7.30
C ASP A 146 18.81 22.88 -8.06
N GLN A 147 19.90 22.64 -7.32
CA GLN A 147 21.25 22.51 -7.87
C GLN A 147 21.36 21.40 -8.92
N ASP A 148 20.71 20.26 -8.70
CA ASP A 148 20.73 19.12 -9.63
C ASP A 148 19.96 19.45 -10.92
N GLY A 149 18.81 20.14 -10.81
CA GLY A 149 18.07 20.65 -11.96
C GLY A 149 18.91 21.63 -12.78
N LEU A 150 19.59 22.57 -12.13
CA LEU A 150 20.47 23.55 -12.79
C LEU A 150 21.63 22.88 -13.51
N GLN A 151 22.29 21.90 -12.88
CA GLN A 151 23.38 21.14 -13.49
C GLN A 151 22.92 20.32 -14.70
N LEU A 152 21.75 19.66 -14.60
CA LEU A 152 21.18 18.93 -15.72
C LEU A 152 20.92 19.88 -16.89
N ASN A 153 20.29 21.04 -16.64
CA ASN A 153 19.97 22.02 -17.67
C ASN A 153 21.21 22.59 -18.35
N ALA A 154 22.23 22.96 -17.58
CA ALA A 154 23.50 23.44 -18.12
C ALA A 154 24.16 22.40 -19.04
N SER A 155 24.03 21.11 -18.73
CA SER A 155 24.62 20.01 -19.50
C SER A 155 23.89 19.70 -20.81
N VAL A 156 22.56 19.92 -20.85
CA VAL A 156 21.71 19.45 -21.96
C VAL A 156 21.12 20.56 -22.82
N SER A 157 21.03 21.80 -22.32
CA SER A 157 20.36 22.93 -22.98
C SER A 157 20.89 23.26 -24.37
N ALA A 158 22.19 23.05 -24.62
CA ALA A 158 22.82 23.29 -25.92
C ALA A 158 22.88 22.05 -26.83
N THR A 159 22.59 20.86 -26.31
CA THR A 159 22.85 19.57 -27.00
C THR A 159 21.58 18.80 -27.33
N LEU A 160 20.50 18.99 -26.57
CA LEU A 160 19.24 18.28 -26.74
C LEU A 160 18.07 19.24 -26.95
N PHE A 161 16.92 18.64 -27.24
CA PHE A 161 15.63 19.30 -27.45
C PHE A 161 14.61 18.77 -26.45
N ASP A 162 13.45 19.40 -26.38
CA ASP A 162 12.33 18.96 -25.55
C ASP A 162 11.64 17.75 -26.17
N GLY A 163 12.13 16.57 -25.80
CA GLY A 163 11.56 15.30 -26.22
C GLY A 163 10.12 15.10 -25.73
N TRP A 164 9.74 15.69 -24.59
CA TRP A 164 8.39 15.60 -24.07
C TRP A 164 7.41 16.38 -24.96
N ALA A 165 7.73 17.63 -25.27
CA ALA A 165 6.94 18.44 -26.20
C ALA A 165 6.87 17.80 -27.59
N MET A 166 7.97 17.20 -28.08
CA MET A 166 7.98 16.48 -29.35
C MET A 166 7.10 15.23 -29.31
N LEU A 167 7.13 14.45 -28.22
CA LEU A 167 6.27 13.28 -28.05
C LEU A 167 4.79 13.66 -28.08
N GLN A 168 4.40 14.72 -27.36
CA GLN A 168 3.03 15.24 -27.38
C GLN A 168 2.62 15.69 -28.79
N ALA A 169 3.51 16.40 -29.49
CA ALA A 169 3.27 16.82 -30.87
C ALA A 169 3.17 15.63 -31.84
N ALA A 170 3.89 14.53 -31.58
CA ALA A 170 3.87 13.31 -32.38
C ALA A 170 2.65 12.41 -32.14
N GLN A 171 2.06 12.47 -30.94
CA GLN A 171 0.78 11.82 -30.65
C GLN A 171 -0.39 12.47 -31.42
N THR A 172 -0.17 13.66 -31.97
CA THR A 172 -1.09 14.37 -32.86
C THR A 172 -0.45 14.57 -34.24
N THR A 173 -1.07 15.37 -35.12
CA THR A 173 -0.48 15.74 -36.42
C THR A 173 0.52 16.90 -36.33
N GLN A 174 0.73 17.49 -35.15
CA GLN A 174 1.56 18.69 -35.01
C GLN A 174 3.02 18.46 -35.40
N PHE A 175 3.61 17.31 -35.05
CA PHE A 175 4.99 17.00 -35.41
C PHE A 175 5.18 16.85 -36.92
N SER A 176 4.26 16.16 -37.61
CA SER A 176 4.33 15.99 -39.06
C SER A 176 4.07 17.30 -39.81
N THR A 177 3.13 18.13 -39.34
CA THR A 177 2.93 19.48 -39.87
C THR A 177 4.14 20.36 -39.65
N TRP A 178 4.76 20.33 -38.47
CA TRP A 178 6.01 21.06 -38.21
C TRP A 178 7.13 20.61 -39.16
N LEU A 179 7.33 19.30 -39.35
CA LEU A 179 8.35 18.78 -40.28
C LEU A 179 8.15 19.30 -41.72
N GLN A 180 6.92 19.42 -42.20
CA GLN A 180 6.62 19.95 -43.54
C GLN A 180 7.05 21.41 -43.71
N THR A 181 7.12 22.18 -42.62
CA THR A 181 7.64 23.57 -42.65
C THR A 181 9.17 23.64 -42.75
N GLN A 182 9.88 22.53 -42.52
CA GLN A 182 11.34 22.50 -42.49
C GLN A 182 11.91 22.27 -43.89
N THR A 183 12.32 23.35 -44.56
CA THR A 183 12.87 23.33 -45.93
C THR A 183 14.25 22.67 -46.03
N THR A 184 14.96 22.51 -44.91
CA THR A 184 16.28 21.86 -44.84
C THR A 184 16.21 20.33 -44.73
N ILE A 185 15.02 19.77 -44.48
CA ILE A 185 14.80 18.33 -44.34
C ILE A 185 14.14 17.82 -45.61
N THR A 186 14.69 16.79 -46.25
CA THR A 186 14.11 16.23 -47.47
C THR A 186 12.76 15.55 -47.18
N ALA A 187 11.87 15.49 -48.17
CA ALA A 187 10.56 14.83 -48.00
C ALA A 187 10.68 13.34 -47.59
N ALA A 188 11.72 12.65 -48.07
CA ALA A 188 12.00 11.26 -47.70
C ALA A 188 12.44 11.14 -46.22
N ASP A 189 13.27 12.07 -45.75
CA ASP A 189 13.72 12.11 -44.37
C ASP A 189 12.61 12.54 -43.42
N GLN A 190 11.75 13.48 -43.83
CA GLN A 190 10.54 13.86 -43.09
C GLN A 190 9.65 12.63 -42.85
N ALA A 191 9.38 11.82 -43.89
CA ALA A 191 8.59 10.60 -43.75
C ALA A 191 9.26 9.58 -42.81
N THR A 192 10.59 9.49 -42.86
CA THR A 192 11.35 8.62 -41.96
C THR A 192 11.29 9.09 -40.50
N LEU A 193 11.42 10.40 -40.24
CA LEU A 193 11.31 10.99 -38.90
C LEU A 193 9.93 10.78 -38.28
N VAL A 194 8.84 10.89 -39.07
CA VAL A 194 7.48 10.55 -38.62
C VAL A 194 7.37 9.07 -38.25
N THR A 195 7.97 8.18 -39.04
CA THR A 195 8.00 6.73 -38.72
C THR A 195 8.75 6.45 -37.42
N LEU A 196 9.88 7.14 -37.19
CA LEU A 196 10.61 7.04 -35.93
C LEU A 196 9.81 7.59 -34.75
N ALA A 197 8.98 8.63 -34.96
CA ALA A 197 8.13 9.18 -33.92
C ALA A 197 7.03 8.18 -33.52
N GLY A 198 6.48 7.42 -34.48
CA GLY A 198 5.61 6.26 -34.16
C GLY A 198 6.31 5.21 -33.30
N SER A 199 7.59 4.93 -33.58
CA SER A 199 8.40 4.01 -32.76
C SER A 199 8.68 4.54 -31.36
N LEU A 200 8.81 5.87 -31.21
CA LEU A 200 8.94 6.53 -29.92
C LEU A 200 7.66 6.40 -29.09
N ILE A 201 6.49 6.65 -29.69
CA ILE A 201 5.18 6.51 -29.03
C ILE A 201 4.98 5.06 -28.56
N ALA A 202 5.28 4.09 -29.42
CA ALA A 202 5.19 2.67 -29.07
C ALA A 202 6.13 2.29 -27.92
N TRP A 203 7.35 2.82 -27.89
CA TRP A 203 8.28 2.62 -26.79
C TRP A 203 7.76 3.25 -25.49
N PHE A 204 7.24 4.48 -25.54
CA PHE A 204 6.74 5.20 -24.37
C PHE A 204 5.54 4.48 -23.76
N ASN A 205 4.53 4.12 -24.57
CA ASN A 205 3.32 3.41 -24.12
C ASN A 205 3.61 1.98 -23.63
N ARG A 206 4.70 1.36 -24.10
CA ARG A 206 5.17 0.06 -23.60
C ARG A 206 5.90 0.20 -22.27
N THR A 207 6.59 1.31 -22.06
CA THR A 207 7.44 1.53 -20.89
C THR A 207 6.63 2.02 -19.70
N PHE A 208 5.75 3.00 -19.91
CA PHE A 208 4.95 3.61 -18.86
C PHE A 208 3.49 3.20 -18.99
N SER A 209 2.93 2.63 -17.92
CA SER A 209 1.49 2.40 -17.81
C SER A 209 0.83 3.69 -17.33
N LEU A 210 0.02 4.29 -18.19
CA LEU A 210 -0.66 5.57 -17.96
C LEU A 210 -2.19 5.37 -18.00
N PRO A 211 -2.97 6.22 -17.30
CA PRO A 211 -4.41 6.23 -17.45
C PRO A 211 -4.82 6.61 -18.88
N ALA A 212 -5.98 6.13 -19.33
CA ALA A 212 -6.47 6.35 -20.69
C ALA A 212 -6.96 7.80 -20.92
N THR A 213 -7.44 8.47 -19.87
CA THR A 213 -8.00 9.82 -19.91
C THR A 213 -7.64 10.59 -18.64
N GLY A 214 -7.57 11.91 -18.76
CA GLY A 214 -7.32 12.82 -17.62
C GLY A 214 -5.85 12.92 -17.21
N SER A 215 -5.58 13.80 -16.24
CA SER A 215 -4.24 13.98 -15.66
C SER A 215 -4.05 13.12 -14.40
N GLY A 216 -5.02 13.01 -13.50
CA GLY A 216 -4.91 12.19 -12.28
C GLY A 216 -5.18 10.70 -12.50
N SER A 217 -4.97 9.89 -11.45
CA SER A 217 -5.64 8.59 -11.37
C SER A 217 -7.14 8.86 -11.20
N PRO A 218 -8.03 8.27 -12.02
CA PRO A 218 -9.47 8.42 -11.84
C PRO A 218 -9.99 7.88 -10.50
N ALA A 219 -9.26 6.96 -9.86
CA ALA A 219 -9.66 6.38 -8.57
C ALA A 219 -9.27 7.26 -7.37
N TRP A 220 -8.26 8.12 -7.50
CA TRP A 220 -7.82 8.95 -6.39
C TRP A 220 -8.86 10.01 -6.03
N GLN A 221 -9.23 10.08 -4.75
CA GLN A 221 -10.11 11.11 -4.19
C GLN A 221 -9.28 12.12 -3.38
N PRO A 222 -9.00 13.33 -3.94
CA PRO A 222 -8.15 14.30 -3.26
C PRO A 222 -8.65 14.78 -1.90
N SER A 223 -9.96 14.78 -1.66
CA SER A 223 -10.52 15.18 -0.35
C SER A 223 -10.35 14.11 0.72
N GLN A 224 -10.19 12.84 0.31
CA GLN A 224 -10.02 11.69 1.20
C GLN A 224 -8.57 11.21 1.32
N LEU A 225 -7.71 11.63 0.38
CA LEU A 225 -6.32 11.18 0.27
C LEU A 225 -6.21 9.65 0.07
N GLU A 226 -7.22 9.05 -0.57
CA GLU A 226 -7.33 7.60 -0.77
C GLU A 226 -7.84 7.29 -2.18
N TYR A 227 -7.62 6.06 -2.62
CA TYR A 227 -8.18 5.52 -3.84
C TYR A 227 -9.53 4.86 -3.56
N GLN A 228 -10.48 5.10 -4.46
CA GLN A 228 -11.80 4.48 -4.46
C GLN A 228 -12.06 3.78 -5.80
N PHE A 229 -12.39 2.50 -5.74
CA PHE A 229 -12.72 1.71 -6.91
C PHE A 229 -13.57 0.51 -6.55
N GLU A 230 -14.24 -0.05 -7.55
CA GLU A 230 -15.07 -1.24 -7.41
C GLU A 230 -14.66 -2.25 -8.46
N VAL A 231 -14.73 -3.54 -8.13
CA VAL A 231 -14.58 -4.62 -9.09
C VAL A 231 -15.81 -5.51 -9.04
N ALA A 232 -16.15 -6.16 -10.15
CA ALA A 232 -17.29 -7.05 -10.14
C ALA A 232 -17.11 -8.28 -11.02
N SER A 233 -17.87 -9.32 -10.69
CA SER A 233 -18.09 -10.46 -11.57
C SER A 233 -18.88 -10.04 -12.82
N PRO A 234 -18.94 -10.91 -13.85
CA PRO A 234 -19.81 -10.69 -14.98
C PRO A 234 -21.27 -10.42 -14.60
N ALA A 235 -21.97 -9.68 -15.47
CA ALA A 235 -23.37 -9.38 -15.30
C ALA A 235 -24.22 -10.66 -15.23
N GLY A 236 -25.18 -10.67 -14.32
CA GLY A 236 -26.09 -11.81 -14.09
C GLY A 236 -26.95 -11.58 -12.86
N ALA A 237 -27.88 -12.50 -12.58
CA ALA A 237 -28.80 -12.39 -11.44
C ALA A 237 -28.08 -12.31 -10.08
N ASN A 238 -26.87 -12.87 -10.00
CA ASN A 238 -26.06 -12.92 -8.77
C ASN A 238 -24.71 -12.21 -8.94
N GLN A 239 -24.66 -11.10 -9.69
CA GLN A 239 -23.43 -10.31 -9.81
C GLN A 239 -22.88 -9.97 -8.42
N ARG A 240 -21.57 -10.19 -8.22
CA ARG A 240 -20.85 -9.84 -7.00
C ARG A 240 -20.06 -8.57 -7.26
N VAL A 241 -20.34 -7.51 -6.53
CA VAL A 241 -19.62 -6.24 -6.58
C VAL A 241 -18.82 -6.11 -5.30
N LEU A 242 -17.52 -5.90 -5.43
CA LEU A 242 -16.59 -5.64 -4.35
C LEU A 242 -16.15 -4.18 -4.40
N SER A 243 -16.27 -3.47 -3.29
CA SER A 243 -15.92 -2.07 -3.16
C SER A 243 -14.66 -1.90 -2.32
N ALA A 244 -13.70 -1.14 -2.83
CA ALA A 244 -12.53 -0.68 -2.09
C ALA A 244 -12.68 0.83 -1.90
N SER A 245 -13.22 1.23 -0.74
CA SER A 245 -13.60 2.62 -0.44
C SER A 245 -12.49 3.43 0.23
N GLN A 246 -11.49 2.77 0.82
CA GLN A 246 -10.44 3.37 1.64
C GLN A 246 -9.04 2.82 1.29
N TYR A 247 -8.76 2.63 0.00
CA TYR A 247 -7.48 2.03 -0.41
C TYR A 247 -6.35 3.07 -0.40
N ASP A 248 -5.30 2.81 0.38
CA ASP A 248 -4.18 3.72 0.64
C ASP A 248 -3.09 3.70 -0.45
N GLY A 249 -3.16 2.76 -1.40
CA GLY A 249 -2.16 2.58 -2.47
C GLY A 249 -1.08 1.53 -2.17
N GLY A 250 -1.13 0.87 -1.01
CA GLY A 250 -0.23 -0.22 -0.62
C GLY A 250 -0.54 -1.55 -1.32
N PRO A 251 0.04 -2.68 -0.86
CA PRO A 251 -0.30 -3.99 -1.39
C PRO A 251 -1.79 -4.29 -1.21
N LEU A 252 -2.44 -4.67 -2.29
CA LEU A 252 -3.86 -4.97 -2.32
C LEU A 252 -4.08 -6.42 -1.87
N ASP A 253 -5.09 -6.67 -1.04
CA ASP A 253 -5.38 -8.02 -0.53
C ASP A 253 -6.89 -8.23 -0.37
N TRP A 254 -7.29 -9.43 0.04
CA TRP A 254 -8.70 -9.81 0.21
C TRP A 254 -9.45 -8.89 1.17
N TYR A 255 -8.79 -8.33 2.18
CA TYR A 255 -9.40 -7.42 3.17
C TYR A 255 -9.52 -5.98 2.66
N SER A 256 -8.95 -5.65 1.50
CA SER A 256 -9.09 -4.33 0.89
C SER A 256 -10.47 -4.09 0.27
N PHE A 257 -11.36 -5.08 0.34
CA PHE A 257 -12.64 -5.10 -0.32
C PHE A 257 -13.76 -5.48 0.64
N ASP A 258 -14.89 -4.80 0.45
CA ASP A 258 -16.16 -5.13 1.06
C ASP A 258 -17.18 -5.51 -0.04
N LEU A 259 -18.08 -6.44 0.26
CA LEU A 259 -19.14 -6.86 -0.63
C LEU A 259 -20.28 -5.83 -0.63
N ALA A 260 -20.54 -5.23 -1.80
CA ALA A 260 -21.65 -4.32 -2.03
C ALA A 260 -22.89 -5.12 -2.46
N VAL A 261 -23.63 -5.65 -1.48
CA VAL A 261 -24.79 -6.53 -1.70
C VAL A 261 -25.92 -5.79 -2.42
N GLY A 262 -26.39 -6.36 -3.53
CA GLY A 262 -27.52 -5.82 -4.31
C GLY A 262 -27.13 -4.74 -5.32
N GLU A 263 -25.89 -4.27 -5.28
CA GLU A 263 -25.35 -3.38 -6.30
C GLU A 263 -25.03 -4.13 -7.58
N THR A 264 -25.10 -3.42 -8.71
CA THR A 264 -24.74 -3.97 -10.01
C THR A 264 -23.84 -3.01 -10.75
N LEU A 265 -22.88 -3.57 -11.49
CA LEU A 265 -21.89 -2.81 -12.22
C LEU A 265 -21.97 -3.15 -13.72
N PRO A 266 -22.80 -2.43 -14.50
CA PRO A 266 -23.07 -2.77 -15.90
C PRO A 266 -22.01 -2.23 -16.86
N LEU A 267 -21.53 -3.07 -17.77
CA LEU A 267 -20.67 -2.68 -18.89
C LEU A 267 -21.50 -2.20 -20.08
N LYS A 268 -20.95 -1.26 -20.86
CA LYS A 268 -21.59 -0.71 -22.06
C LYS A 268 -20.61 -0.76 -23.26
N PRO A 269 -20.71 -1.76 -24.17
CA PRO A 269 -21.61 -2.92 -24.15
C PRO A 269 -21.14 -4.04 -23.21
N GLU A 270 -22.05 -4.93 -22.83
CA GLU A 270 -21.70 -6.20 -22.17
C GLU A 270 -20.95 -7.14 -23.14
N PRO A 271 -19.96 -7.91 -22.67
CA PRO A 271 -19.28 -8.89 -23.48
C PRO A 271 -20.23 -10.00 -23.93
N ALA A 272 -20.16 -10.39 -25.20
CA ALA A 272 -21.02 -11.43 -25.76
C ALA A 272 -20.83 -12.80 -25.09
N ASN A 273 -19.60 -13.09 -24.64
CA ASN A 273 -19.22 -14.30 -23.94
C ASN A 273 -18.47 -13.93 -22.65
N PRO A 274 -19.18 -13.66 -21.54
CA PRO A 274 -18.53 -13.42 -20.26
C PRO A 274 -17.81 -14.68 -19.76
N PRO A 275 -16.73 -14.53 -18.97
CA PRO A 275 -16.09 -15.65 -18.28
C PRO A 275 -17.11 -16.42 -17.42
N PRO A 276 -17.21 -17.76 -17.52
CA PRO A 276 -18.19 -18.53 -16.78
C PRO A 276 -17.80 -18.67 -15.30
N VAL A 277 -18.81 -18.86 -14.46
CA VAL A 277 -18.63 -19.40 -13.10
C VAL A 277 -18.26 -20.88 -13.23
N VAL A 278 -17.23 -21.32 -12.51
CA VAL A 278 -16.70 -22.68 -12.61
C VAL A 278 -16.81 -23.38 -11.26
N GLU A 279 -17.47 -24.53 -11.23
CA GLU A 279 -17.39 -25.43 -10.08
C GLU A 279 -16.06 -26.20 -10.14
N ASN A 280 -15.28 -26.10 -9.07
CA ASN A 280 -14.00 -26.78 -8.93
C ASN A 280 -14.06 -27.78 -7.77
N VAL A 281 -13.93 -29.06 -8.11
CA VAL A 281 -13.90 -30.17 -7.15
C VAL A 281 -12.48 -30.67 -7.02
N VAL A 282 -11.93 -30.61 -5.80
CA VAL A 282 -10.58 -31.08 -5.52
C VAL A 282 -10.65 -32.13 -4.42
N SER A 283 -10.05 -33.29 -4.66
CA SER A 283 -9.87 -34.34 -3.65
C SER A 283 -8.40 -34.50 -3.31
N PHE A 284 -8.08 -34.61 -2.02
CA PHE A 284 -6.72 -34.84 -1.55
C PHE A 284 -6.75 -35.63 -0.24
N ILE A 285 -5.58 -36.12 0.15
CA ILE A 285 -5.37 -36.82 1.43
C ILE A 285 -5.04 -35.74 2.47
N PRO A 286 -5.87 -35.55 3.51
CA PRO A 286 -5.59 -34.58 4.57
C PRO A 286 -4.25 -34.89 5.24
N SER A 287 -3.44 -33.87 5.42
CA SER A 287 -2.15 -34.01 6.12
C SER A 287 -2.27 -33.35 7.49
N PRO A 288 -1.85 -34.00 8.59
CA PRO A 288 -1.87 -33.36 9.90
C PRO A 288 -0.99 -32.11 9.87
N VAL A 289 -1.45 -31.05 10.52
CA VAL A 289 -0.66 -29.83 10.69
C VAL A 289 0.58 -30.19 11.49
N SER A 290 1.74 -29.75 11.00
CA SER A 290 2.99 -29.89 11.74
C SER A 290 3.78 -28.60 11.63
N PHE A 291 4.41 -28.21 12.72
CA PHE A 291 5.31 -27.07 12.78
C PHE A 291 6.55 -27.46 13.58
N LYS A 292 7.63 -26.71 13.41
CA LYS A 292 8.88 -27.02 14.11
C LYS A 292 8.67 -26.89 15.63
N GLY A 293 9.16 -27.87 16.38
CA GLY A 293 9.02 -27.91 17.84
C GLY A 293 7.68 -28.46 18.33
N MET A 294 6.73 -28.76 17.43
CA MET A 294 5.48 -29.42 17.80
C MET A 294 5.76 -30.75 18.53
N PRO A 295 5.14 -31.00 19.70
CA PRO A 295 5.22 -32.30 20.36
C PRO A 295 4.72 -33.40 19.41
N LEU A 296 5.47 -34.50 19.30
CA LEU A 296 5.01 -35.63 18.50
C LEU A 296 3.87 -36.37 19.26
N PRO A 297 2.85 -36.89 18.54
CA PRO A 297 1.76 -37.66 19.14
C PRO A 297 2.26 -39.05 19.55
N ARG A 298 3.11 -39.10 20.59
CA ARG A 298 3.72 -40.32 21.14
C ARG A 298 3.96 -40.16 22.64
N TYR A 299 4.19 -41.28 23.31
CA TYR A 299 4.26 -41.34 24.77
C TYR A 299 5.37 -40.47 25.39
N TRP A 300 6.54 -40.38 24.77
CA TRP A 300 7.58 -39.41 25.13
C TRP A 300 8.53 -39.17 23.95
N MET A 301 9.15 -37.99 23.95
CA MET A 301 10.27 -37.64 23.10
C MET A 301 11.13 -36.60 23.83
N MET A 302 12.45 -36.60 23.58
CA MET A 302 13.28 -35.47 23.95
C MET A 302 13.13 -34.39 22.88
N GLU A 303 12.63 -33.22 23.29
CA GLU A 303 12.41 -32.08 22.41
C GLU A 303 13.73 -31.59 21.79
N ASP A 304 13.65 -31.07 20.57
CA ASP A 304 14.79 -30.42 19.92
C ASP A 304 15.05 -29.06 20.57
N SER A 305 16.26 -28.85 21.09
CA SER A 305 16.67 -27.63 21.80
C SER A 305 16.54 -26.31 21.01
N GLN A 306 16.29 -26.39 19.70
CA GLN A 306 16.12 -25.21 18.85
C GLN A 306 14.84 -24.42 19.13
N ILE A 307 13.80 -25.04 19.72
CA ILE A 307 12.50 -24.39 19.97
C ILE A 307 12.06 -24.65 21.40
N ASP A 308 11.71 -23.58 22.11
CA ASP A 308 11.39 -23.60 23.54
C ASP A 308 10.08 -22.83 23.78
N PHE A 309 8.96 -23.56 23.81
CA PHE A 309 7.64 -22.97 24.06
C PHE A 309 7.50 -22.40 25.48
N GLY A 310 8.33 -22.87 26.42
CA GLY A 310 8.37 -22.34 27.79
C GLY A 310 8.99 -20.94 27.90
N LYS A 311 9.70 -20.49 26.86
CA LYS A 311 10.27 -19.13 26.75
C LYS A 311 9.37 -18.13 26.05
N ILE A 312 8.12 -18.48 25.74
CA ILE A 312 7.14 -17.50 25.25
C ILE A 312 6.94 -16.46 26.35
N ASP A 313 7.67 -15.35 26.25
CA ASP A 313 7.53 -14.18 27.10
C ASP A 313 6.36 -13.36 26.57
N THR A 314 5.27 -13.31 27.33
CA THR A 314 4.04 -12.67 26.92
C THR A 314 3.56 -11.70 27.99
N SER A 315 3.00 -10.57 27.56
CA SER A 315 2.35 -9.62 28.46
C SER A 315 0.97 -10.14 28.88
N PRO A 316 0.37 -9.59 29.94
CA PRO A 316 -1.01 -9.92 30.34
C PRO A 316 -2.05 -9.75 29.22
N THR A 317 -1.75 -8.98 28.16
CA THR A 317 -2.60 -8.75 26.99
C THR A 317 -2.17 -9.56 25.76
N GLY A 318 -1.14 -10.41 25.85
CA GLY A 318 -0.63 -11.20 24.73
C GLY A 318 -1.45 -12.48 24.49
N LEU A 319 -2.74 -12.31 24.22
CA LEU A 319 -3.70 -13.40 24.01
C LEU A 319 -3.29 -14.32 22.85
N LEU A 320 -2.76 -13.75 21.75
CA LEU A 320 -2.32 -14.51 20.58
C LEU A 320 -1.16 -15.46 20.91
N SER A 321 -0.19 -15.01 21.72
CA SER A 321 0.93 -15.86 22.15
C SER A 321 0.45 -17.04 23.00
N LEU A 322 -0.56 -16.81 23.85
CA LEU A 322 -1.19 -17.87 24.64
C LEU A 322 -1.99 -18.84 23.78
N LEU A 323 -2.76 -18.35 22.80
CA LEU A 323 -3.49 -19.19 21.84
C LEU A 323 -2.55 -20.07 21.02
N VAL A 324 -1.41 -19.55 20.58
CA VAL A 324 -0.39 -20.34 19.87
C VAL A 324 0.22 -21.40 20.77
N ALA A 325 0.51 -21.07 22.03
CA ALA A 325 1.02 -22.03 23.00
C ALA A 325 -0.01 -23.14 23.30
N GLU A 326 -1.28 -22.78 23.50
CA GLU A 326 -2.38 -23.73 23.72
C GLU A 326 -2.59 -24.63 22.49
N PHE A 327 -2.66 -24.04 21.30
CA PHE A 327 -2.74 -24.79 20.04
C PHE A 327 -1.57 -25.78 19.94
N GLY A 328 -0.34 -25.33 20.16
CA GLY A 328 0.83 -26.17 19.96
C GLY A 328 1.01 -27.28 21.00
N LEU A 329 0.56 -27.07 22.23
CA LEU A 329 0.72 -28.03 23.34
C LEU A 329 -0.46 -28.97 23.51
N VAL A 330 -1.68 -28.53 23.21
CA VAL A 330 -2.92 -29.26 23.52
C VAL A 330 -3.62 -29.77 22.26
N TYR A 331 -3.81 -28.91 21.26
CA TYR A 331 -4.74 -29.18 20.15
C TYR A 331 -4.09 -29.56 18.83
N GLY A 332 -2.79 -29.31 18.63
CA GLY A 332 -2.15 -29.38 17.32
C GLY A 332 -2.28 -30.74 16.63
N ASN A 333 -2.45 -31.83 17.38
CA ASN A 333 -2.58 -33.19 16.86
C ASN A 333 -3.92 -33.46 16.12
N ASP A 334 -4.94 -32.63 16.34
CA ASP A 334 -6.29 -32.83 15.78
C ASP A 334 -6.57 -31.95 14.55
N TRP A 335 -5.56 -31.21 14.07
CA TRP A 335 -5.71 -30.27 12.96
C TRP A 335 -5.12 -30.85 11.68
N PHE A 336 -5.87 -30.70 10.58
CA PHE A 336 -5.47 -31.16 9.26
C PHE A 336 -5.42 -30.00 8.29
N MET A 337 -4.39 -29.98 7.44
CA MET A 337 -4.25 -29.04 6.35
C MET A 337 -4.87 -29.61 5.08
N LEU A 338 -5.70 -28.80 4.44
CA LEU A 338 -6.36 -29.10 3.18
C LEU A 338 -5.87 -28.09 2.12
N PRO A 339 -4.93 -28.45 1.22
CA PRO A 339 -4.45 -27.51 0.21
C PRO A 339 -5.54 -27.24 -0.84
N TYR A 340 -5.83 -25.96 -1.08
CA TYR A 340 -6.82 -25.55 -2.08
C TYR A 340 -6.18 -24.59 -3.11
N PRO A 341 -5.89 -25.05 -4.34
CA PRO A 341 -5.33 -24.18 -5.36
C PRO A 341 -6.40 -23.21 -5.88
N LEU A 342 -6.09 -21.91 -5.82
CA LEU A 342 -6.95 -20.85 -6.28
C LEU A 342 -6.20 -19.96 -7.29
N SER A 343 -6.85 -19.68 -8.42
CA SER A 343 -6.31 -18.77 -9.42
C SER A 343 -6.48 -17.32 -8.94
N VAL A 344 -5.46 -16.50 -9.19
CA VAL A 344 -5.53 -15.05 -8.95
C VAL A 344 -6.67 -14.44 -9.77
N ASN A 345 -7.32 -13.39 -9.26
CA ASN A 345 -8.51 -12.76 -9.82
C ASN A 345 -9.77 -13.63 -9.78
N THR A 346 -9.97 -14.35 -8.67
CA THR A 346 -11.10 -15.26 -8.48
C THR A 346 -11.79 -15.00 -7.15
N LEU A 347 -13.09 -14.78 -7.19
CA LEU A 347 -13.98 -14.91 -6.04
C LEU A 347 -14.28 -16.39 -5.84
N CYS A 348 -13.93 -16.91 -4.67
CA CYS A 348 -14.15 -18.30 -4.30
C CYS A 348 -15.20 -18.39 -3.21
N GLU A 349 -16.20 -19.24 -3.42
CA GLU A 349 -17.14 -19.67 -2.38
C GLU A 349 -16.99 -21.17 -2.17
N ILE A 350 -16.64 -21.60 -0.95
CA ILE A 350 -16.58 -23.02 -0.62
C ILE A 350 -18.01 -23.50 -0.30
N LYS A 351 -18.60 -24.27 -1.21
CA LYS A 351 -19.98 -24.79 -1.05
C LYS A 351 -20.06 -25.93 -0.03
N GLY A 352 -18.97 -26.66 0.16
CA GLY A 352 -18.88 -27.69 1.19
C GLY A 352 -17.61 -28.51 1.11
N ILE A 353 -17.30 -29.16 2.23
CA ILE A 353 -16.18 -30.10 2.35
C ILE A 353 -16.75 -31.44 2.82
N VAL A 354 -16.49 -32.50 2.08
CA VAL A 354 -16.85 -33.86 2.47
C VAL A 354 -15.59 -34.58 2.89
N VAL A 355 -15.56 -35.03 4.14
CA VAL A 355 -14.45 -35.79 4.71
C VAL A 355 -14.86 -37.24 4.82
N LYS A 356 -14.02 -38.14 4.34
CA LYS A 356 -14.12 -39.58 4.57
C LYS A 356 -13.11 -39.97 5.63
N ASP A 357 -13.56 -40.70 6.65
CA ASP A 357 -12.71 -41.17 7.73
C ASP A 357 -12.16 -42.60 7.51
N VAL A 358 -11.34 -43.07 8.45
CA VAL A 358 -10.77 -44.43 8.47
C VAL A 358 -11.82 -45.55 8.58
N PHE A 359 -13.01 -45.26 9.13
CA PHE A 359 -14.11 -46.22 9.26
C PHE A 359 -14.99 -46.27 8.00
N GLY A 360 -14.76 -45.36 7.04
CA GLY A 360 -15.47 -45.27 5.78
C GLY A 360 -16.73 -44.42 5.83
N GLU A 361 -16.94 -43.69 6.93
CA GLU A 361 -18.04 -42.74 7.07
C GLU A 361 -17.75 -41.44 6.33
N TYR A 362 -18.81 -40.76 5.90
CA TYR A 362 -18.72 -39.48 5.21
C TYR A 362 -19.34 -38.39 6.08
N VAL A 363 -18.54 -37.40 6.45
CA VAL A 363 -18.96 -36.23 7.21
C VAL A 363 -18.97 -35.02 6.28
N LEU A 364 -20.13 -34.37 6.14
CA LEU A 364 -20.24 -33.08 5.49
C LEU A 364 -19.88 -31.98 6.51
N VAL A 365 -18.73 -31.36 6.32
CA VAL A 365 -18.31 -30.17 7.07
C VAL A 365 -19.01 -28.96 6.44
N LYS A 366 -19.89 -28.34 7.23
CA LYS A 366 -20.62 -27.14 6.84
C LYS A 366 -19.78 -25.89 7.17
N PRO A 367 -19.96 -24.78 6.44
CA PRO A 367 -19.39 -23.49 6.82
C PRO A 367 -19.75 -23.10 8.25
N VAL A 368 -18.78 -22.55 8.98
CA VAL A 368 -18.97 -21.89 10.27
C VAL A 368 -19.54 -20.48 10.06
N GLY A 369 -20.28 -19.95 11.05
CA GLY A 369 -20.86 -18.60 10.96
C GLY A 369 -22.25 -18.52 10.32
N LEU A 370 -23.03 -19.61 10.33
CA LEU A 370 -24.42 -19.58 9.82
C LEU A 370 -25.32 -18.69 10.71
N GLY A 371 -25.57 -17.44 10.28
CA GLY A 371 -26.38 -16.45 11.00
C GLY A 371 -26.11 -15.00 10.58
N THR A 372 -26.52 -14.05 11.41
CA THR A 372 -26.22 -12.61 11.26
C THR A 372 -24.88 -12.28 11.90
N ASP A 373 -24.08 -11.40 11.30
CA ASP A 373 -22.72 -11.01 11.75
C ASP A 373 -22.63 -10.58 13.23
N ASP A 374 -23.72 -10.09 13.84
CA ASP A 374 -23.75 -9.58 15.21
C ASP A 374 -23.70 -10.64 16.34
N ASN A 375 -23.72 -11.94 16.01
CA ASN A 375 -23.67 -12.98 17.03
C ASN A 375 -22.22 -13.30 17.42
N TRP A 376 -21.77 -12.83 18.59
CA TRP A 376 -20.41 -13.05 19.11
C TRP A 376 -19.97 -14.53 19.22
N GLN A 377 -20.91 -15.48 19.21
CA GLN A 377 -20.61 -16.92 19.18
C GLN A 377 -20.31 -17.46 17.78
N GLN A 378 -20.44 -16.62 16.75
CA GLN A 378 -20.30 -16.97 15.34
C GLN A 378 -19.10 -16.22 14.77
N TRP A 379 -17.92 -16.78 14.97
CA TRP A 379 -16.68 -16.23 14.46
C TRP A 379 -16.26 -16.94 13.18
N ALA A 380 -16.02 -16.17 12.12
CA ALA A 380 -15.42 -16.62 10.87
C ALA A 380 -14.26 -15.69 10.50
N LEU A 381 -13.33 -16.21 9.71
CA LEU A 381 -12.16 -15.48 9.20
C LEU A 381 -12.07 -15.70 7.69
N PHE A 382 -11.35 -14.80 7.00
CA PHE A 382 -11.04 -14.91 5.57
C PHE A 382 -12.29 -14.93 4.67
N HIS A 383 -13.26 -14.06 4.96
CA HIS A 383 -14.38 -13.77 4.08
C HIS A 383 -14.50 -12.25 3.87
N GLN A 384 -15.24 -11.84 2.85
CA GLN A 384 -15.55 -10.43 2.61
C GLN A 384 -16.55 -9.93 3.66
N SER A 385 -16.37 -8.70 4.14
CA SER A 385 -17.37 -8.01 4.97
C SER A 385 -18.41 -7.34 4.07
N ASP A 386 -19.65 -7.19 4.53
CA ASP A 386 -20.68 -6.45 3.77
C ASP A 386 -20.56 -4.94 4.08
N VAL A 387 -20.60 -4.08 3.05
CA VAL A 387 -20.43 -2.60 3.18
C VAL A 387 -21.35 -1.97 4.24
N ASN A 388 -22.54 -2.53 4.44
CA ASN A 388 -23.55 -2.01 5.38
C ASN A 388 -23.88 -2.97 6.53
N GLN A 389 -23.14 -4.06 6.72
CA GLN A 389 -23.33 -5.06 7.80
C GLN A 389 -24.79 -5.53 8.02
N THR A 390 -25.60 -5.56 6.96
CA THR A 390 -27.06 -5.79 7.06
C THR A 390 -27.49 -7.17 6.55
N GLY A 391 -26.54 -8.04 6.20
CA GLY A 391 -26.78 -9.33 5.58
C GLY A 391 -26.47 -10.56 6.46
N PRO A 392 -26.89 -11.76 6.03
CA PRO A 392 -26.33 -13.00 6.54
C PRO A 392 -24.85 -13.10 6.13
N VAL A 393 -24.03 -13.72 6.99
CA VAL A 393 -22.59 -13.91 6.75
C VAL A 393 -22.37 -14.54 5.36
N ASN A 394 -21.54 -13.89 4.54
CA ASN A 394 -21.12 -14.43 3.25
C ASN A 394 -19.82 -15.26 3.41
N TYR A 395 -19.60 -16.22 2.50
CA TYR A 395 -18.42 -17.11 2.52
C TYR A 395 -17.50 -16.86 1.34
N LEU A 396 -17.49 -15.62 0.83
CA LEU A 396 -16.73 -15.26 -0.34
C LEU A 396 -15.32 -14.87 0.08
N PHE A 397 -14.33 -15.48 -0.55
CA PHE A 397 -12.94 -15.07 -0.46
C PHE A 397 -12.48 -14.57 -1.83
N TYR A 398 -11.96 -13.35 -1.90
CA TYR A 398 -11.42 -12.82 -3.15
C TYR A 398 -9.90 -12.93 -3.16
N LEU A 399 -9.35 -13.76 -4.05
CA LEU A 399 -7.91 -13.76 -4.30
C LEU A 399 -7.58 -12.67 -5.32
N ALA A 400 -7.29 -11.49 -4.81
CA ALA A 400 -7.13 -10.32 -5.65
C ALA A 400 -5.82 -10.36 -6.49
N PRO A 401 -5.81 -9.80 -7.71
CA PRO A 401 -4.64 -9.66 -8.58
C PRO A 401 -3.69 -8.54 -8.13
N ALA A 402 -3.16 -8.70 -6.92
CA ALA A 402 -2.17 -7.83 -6.29
C ALA A 402 -0.80 -7.93 -6.96
N ALA A 403 -0.08 -6.81 -7.08
CA ALA A 403 1.25 -6.83 -7.69
C ALA A 403 2.27 -7.52 -6.77
N GLN A 404 3.01 -8.48 -7.30
CA GLN A 404 3.99 -9.24 -6.54
C GLN A 404 5.41 -8.73 -6.83
N GLY A 405 6.26 -8.66 -5.80
CA GLY A 405 7.67 -8.27 -5.96
C GLY A 405 7.87 -6.87 -6.55
N THR A 406 7.01 -5.92 -6.18
CA THR A 406 7.08 -4.53 -6.64
C THR A 406 8.36 -3.86 -6.13
N ILE A 407 9.08 -3.20 -7.03
CA ILE A 407 10.23 -2.34 -6.73
C ILE A 407 9.75 -0.90 -6.77
N GLU A 408 10.01 -0.16 -5.71
CA GLU A 408 9.65 1.25 -5.58
C GLU A 408 10.89 2.13 -5.70
N SER A 409 10.74 3.30 -6.32
CA SER A 409 11.78 4.34 -6.36
C SER A 409 11.79 5.15 -5.06
N ASN A 410 12.83 5.96 -4.84
CA ASN A 410 12.71 7.04 -3.86
C ASN A 410 11.49 7.94 -4.20
N PRO A 411 10.80 8.50 -3.19
CA PRO A 411 9.70 9.42 -3.42
C PRO A 411 10.11 10.60 -4.30
N LEU A 412 9.31 10.90 -5.32
CA LEU A 412 9.45 12.14 -6.08
C LEU A 412 8.83 13.31 -5.33
N GLU A 413 7.86 13.00 -4.48
CA GLU A 413 7.09 13.96 -3.70
C GLU A 413 6.68 13.28 -2.39
N GLN A 414 6.78 14.00 -1.29
CA GLN A 414 6.30 13.58 0.02
C GLN A 414 5.71 14.79 0.73
N VAL A 415 4.44 14.66 1.13
CA VAL A 415 3.71 15.68 1.89
C VAL A 415 3.32 15.09 3.24
N ASN A 416 3.76 15.74 4.31
CA ASN A 416 3.39 15.40 5.68
C ASN A 416 2.27 16.33 6.15
N PHE A 417 1.08 15.77 6.31
CA PHE A 417 -0.07 16.43 6.90
C PHE A 417 -0.03 16.27 8.41
N LEU A 418 0.14 17.37 9.12
CA LEU A 418 0.22 17.39 10.59
C LEU A 418 -0.78 18.36 11.18
N ARG A 419 -1.31 18.04 12.35
CA ARG A 419 -2.14 18.96 13.14
C ARG A 419 -1.23 19.85 13.99
N ASP A 420 -1.54 21.15 14.00
CA ASP A 420 -0.95 22.13 14.91
C ASP A 420 -2.05 22.64 15.84
N GLU A 421 -2.14 22.00 17.01
CA GLU A 421 -3.14 22.30 18.04
C GLU A 421 -3.00 23.74 18.56
N ALA A 422 -1.79 24.31 18.57
CA ALA A 422 -1.60 25.69 19.02
C ALA A 422 -2.14 26.72 18.01
N ALA A 423 -2.15 26.37 16.72
CA ALA A 423 -2.64 27.20 15.63
C ALA A 423 -4.08 26.84 15.20
N GLU A 424 -4.69 25.80 15.79
CA GLU A 424 -6.02 25.27 15.46
C GLU A 424 -6.20 25.01 13.95
N MET A 425 -5.15 24.48 13.30
CA MET A 425 -5.13 24.20 11.87
C MET A 425 -4.25 23.00 11.51
N VAL A 426 -4.28 22.63 10.23
CA VAL A 426 -3.41 21.60 9.66
C VAL A 426 -2.32 22.24 8.80
N TRP A 427 -1.12 21.68 8.84
CA TRP A 427 -0.07 21.97 7.88
C TRP A 427 0.12 20.80 6.94
N ALA A 428 0.20 21.08 5.65
CA ALA A 428 0.75 20.17 4.66
C ALA A 428 2.20 20.61 4.39
N VAL A 429 3.15 19.89 4.96
CA VAL A 429 4.59 20.17 4.83
C VAL A 429 5.14 19.37 3.66
N GLU A 430 5.61 20.06 2.61
CA GLU A 430 6.32 19.40 1.51
C GLU A 430 7.74 19.05 1.98
N ASP A 431 7.94 17.82 2.43
CA ASP A 431 9.25 17.31 2.85
C ASP A 431 10.14 17.01 1.65
N THR A 432 9.52 16.48 0.58
CA THR A 432 10.18 16.20 -0.69
C THR A 432 9.34 16.78 -1.82
N VAL A 433 9.98 17.55 -2.72
CA VAL A 433 9.34 18.15 -3.88
C VAL A 433 9.98 17.66 -5.19
N PRO A 434 9.22 17.57 -6.30
CA PRO A 434 9.78 17.12 -7.58
C PRO A 434 10.80 18.10 -8.16
N SER A 435 12.04 17.65 -8.38
CA SER A 435 13.07 18.40 -9.09
C SER A 435 12.95 18.24 -10.61
N GLN A 436 13.45 19.23 -11.34
CA GLN A 436 13.61 19.14 -12.80
C GLN A 436 14.62 18.04 -13.21
N ALA A 437 15.47 17.59 -12.29
CA ALA A 437 16.38 16.46 -12.47
C ALA A 437 15.70 15.08 -12.44
N GLY A 438 14.39 15.00 -12.20
CA GLY A 438 13.63 13.75 -12.23
C GLY A 438 13.73 12.91 -10.96
N MET A 439 14.07 13.55 -9.85
CA MET A 439 14.14 12.97 -8.52
C MET A 439 13.45 13.87 -7.50
N GLY A 440 13.15 13.35 -6.31
CA GLY A 440 12.71 14.16 -5.19
C GLY A 440 13.89 14.90 -4.55
N VAL A 441 13.70 16.18 -4.24
CA VAL A 441 14.65 17.02 -3.49
C VAL A 441 14.00 17.53 -2.21
N SER A 442 14.78 17.81 -1.17
CA SER A 442 14.24 18.27 0.11
C SER A 442 13.49 19.60 -0.06
N GLY A 443 12.24 19.63 0.36
CA GLY A 443 11.42 20.84 0.32
C GLY A 443 11.98 21.94 1.23
N ASN A 444 12.65 21.60 2.33
CA ASN A 444 13.35 22.58 3.18
C ASN A 444 14.46 23.32 2.43
N LEU A 445 15.17 22.64 1.52
CA LEU A 445 16.21 23.28 0.70
C LEU A 445 15.59 24.21 -0.34
N ILE A 446 14.48 23.80 -0.96
CA ILE A 446 13.79 24.63 -1.96
C ILE A 446 13.09 25.84 -1.30
N ALA A 447 12.58 25.67 -0.09
CA ALA A 447 11.93 26.70 0.71
C ALA A 447 12.91 27.71 1.34
N LEU A 448 14.23 27.53 1.20
CA LEU A 448 15.20 28.55 1.61
C LEU A 448 14.95 29.85 0.84
N ASN A 449 14.53 30.87 1.58
CA ASN A 449 14.31 32.20 1.04
C ASN A 449 15.63 32.98 1.13
N ASP A 450 16.32 33.11 0.00
CA ASP A 450 17.59 33.86 -0.08
C ASP A 450 17.42 35.38 0.03
N GLN A 451 16.18 35.87 0.07
CA GLN A 451 15.88 37.29 0.28
C GLN A 451 15.74 37.56 1.78
N PRO A 452 16.72 38.22 2.43
CA PRO A 452 16.57 38.59 3.83
C PRO A 452 15.34 39.51 3.97
N PRO A 453 14.56 39.38 5.05
CA PRO A 453 13.45 40.30 5.28
C PRO A 453 13.99 41.74 5.32
N PRO A 454 13.21 42.72 4.83
CA PRO A 454 13.64 44.11 4.84
C PRO A 454 13.99 44.52 6.27
N VAL A 455 15.12 45.21 6.43
CA VAL A 455 15.59 45.67 7.74
C VAL A 455 14.53 46.55 8.37
N PHE A 456 14.07 46.19 9.57
CA PHE A 456 13.12 47.00 10.32
C PHE A 456 13.80 48.31 10.76
N VAL A 457 13.23 49.45 10.37
CA VAL A 457 13.69 50.78 10.79
C VAL A 457 12.69 51.32 11.82
N PRO A 458 13.06 51.44 13.11
CA PRO A 458 12.17 51.99 14.12
C PRO A 458 11.85 53.46 13.87
N ALA A 459 10.63 53.86 14.25
CA ALA A 459 10.27 55.26 14.32
C ALA A 459 10.81 55.87 15.63
N GLY A 460 11.89 56.66 15.54
CA GLY A 460 12.52 57.30 16.70
C GLY A 460 13.26 56.30 17.60
N ASP A 461 13.21 56.54 18.92
CA ASP A 461 13.93 55.75 19.94
C ASP A 461 13.13 54.55 20.46
N ALA A 462 12.28 53.95 19.62
CA ALA A 462 11.46 52.82 20.03
C ALA A 462 12.35 51.62 20.42
N ALA A 463 12.20 51.11 21.65
CA ALA A 463 12.94 49.94 22.12
C ALA A 463 12.27 48.60 21.76
N ILE A 464 11.03 48.65 21.24
CA ILE A 464 10.21 47.49 20.92
C ILE A 464 9.61 47.60 19.52
N GLN A 465 9.45 46.45 18.88
CA GLN A 465 8.78 46.27 17.60
C GLN A 465 7.55 45.40 17.80
N TYR A 466 6.40 45.84 17.29
CA TYR A 466 5.22 45.00 17.16
C TYR A 466 5.30 44.21 15.85
N VAL A 467 5.18 42.90 15.96
CA VAL A 467 5.19 41.94 14.85
C VAL A 467 3.82 41.31 14.77
N LEU A 468 3.06 41.67 13.73
CA LEU A 468 1.70 41.19 13.52
C LEU A 468 1.64 39.66 13.40
N GLY A 469 2.62 39.06 12.71
CA GLY A 469 2.73 37.61 12.57
C GLY A 469 4.14 37.20 12.15
N THR A 470 4.63 36.09 12.68
CA THR A 470 5.82 35.42 12.15
C THR A 470 5.49 34.71 10.83
N THR A 471 6.52 34.32 10.07
CA THR A 471 6.36 33.45 8.90
C THR A 471 6.81 32.04 9.22
N VAL A 472 6.34 31.10 8.41
CA VAL A 472 6.86 29.72 8.33
C VAL A 472 7.65 29.56 7.02
N PRO A 473 8.46 28.51 6.88
CA PRO A 473 9.10 28.18 5.60
C PRO A 473 8.08 27.98 4.47
N ASP A 474 8.46 28.30 3.23
CA ASP A 474 7.54 28.29 2.07
C ASP A 474 6.94 26.90 1.75
N ASN A 475 7.59 25.81 2.19
CA ASN A 475 7.08 24.44 2.04
C ASN A 475 5.99 24.05 3.05
N TRP A 476 5.63 24.93 3.98
CA TRP A 476 4.54 24.72 4.94
C TRP A 476 3.26 25.34 4.39
N ILE A 477 2.36 24.49 3.88
CA ILE A 477 1.12 24.92 3.23
C ILE A 477 -0.04 24.81 4.22
N PRO A 478 -0.71 25.92 4.60
CA PRO A 478 -1.74 25.89 5.62
C PRO A 478 -3.06 25.32 5.09
N PHE A 479 -3.73 24.58 5.96
CA PHE A 479 -5.07 24.03 5.76
C PHE A 479 -5.95 24.45 6.94
N ILE A 480 -6.81 25.45 6.72
CA ILE A 480 -7.63 26.08 7.76
C ILE A 480 -8.99 25.38 7.91
N PRO A 481 -9.51 25.23 9.13
CA PRO A 481 -10.82 24.63 9.33
C PRO A 481 -11.93 25.55 8.81
N VAL A 482 -12.84 25.01 8.01
CA VAL A 482 -14.04 25.69 7.54
C VAL A 482 -15.27 24.80 7.72
N HIS A 483 -16.41 25.41 8.04
CA HIS A 483 -17.65 24.66 8.19
C HIS A 483 -18.13 24.08 6.86
N ILE A 484 -18.67 22.86 6.90
CA ILE A 484 -19.41 22.30 5.77
C ILE A 484 -20.70 23.09 5.60
N GLN A 485 -21.06 23.41 4.36
CA GLN A 485 -22.27 24.19 4.07
C GLN A 485 -23.51 23.49 4.65
N GLY A 486 -24.26 24.20 5.50
CA GLY A 486 -25.46 23.66 6.15
C GLY A 486 -25.21 22.90 7.45
N SER A 487 -23.96 22.81 7.92
CA SER A 487 -23.59 22.25 9.22
C SER A 487 -22.87 23.28 10.08
N ASN A 488 -23.19 23.31 11.37
CA ASN A 488 -22.50 24.15 12.36
C ASN A 488 -21.48 23.37 13.22
N SER A 489 -21.38 22.05 13.02
CA SER A 489 -20.51 21.17 13.82
C SER A 489 -19.47 20.44 13.00
N GLN A 490 -19.76 20.16 11.72
CA GLN A 490 -18.83 19.47 10.84
C GLN A 490 -17.95 20.48 10.12
N ILE A 491 -16.65 20.24 10.17
CA ILE A 491 -15.64 21.03 9.48
C ILE A 491 -14.93 20.20 8.40
N ARG A 492 -14.29 20.90 7.48
CA ARG A 492 -13.30 20.35 6.55
C ARG A 492 -12.13 21.31 6.49
N PHE A 493 -10.96 20.82 6.10
CA PHE A 493 -9.76 21.62 6.00
C PHE A 493 -9.64 22.23 4.60
N GLN A 494 -9.61 23.55 4.50
CA GLN A 494 -9.42 24.28 3.25
C GLN A 494 -7.98 24.73 3.09
N ARG A 495 -7.35 24.39 1.95
CA ARG A 495 -6.03 24.93 1.60
C ARG A 495 -6.06 26.46 1.55
N ALA A 496 -5.17 27.08 2.30
CA ALA A 496 -4.92 28.51 2.36
C ALA A 496 -3.50 28.84 1.87
N ALA A 497 -3.12 30.11 1.93
CA ALA A 497 -1.78 30.56 1.58
C ALA A 497 -1.27 31.58 2.61
N MET A 498 0.01 31.44 2.99
CA MET A 498 0.68 32.45 3.81
C MET A 498 0.96 33.72 2.99
N PRO A 499 0.90 34.92 3.60
CA PRO A 499 1.25 36.15 2.91
C PRO A 499 2.69 36.11 2.37
N GLY A 500 2.86 36.27 1.05
CA GLY A 500 4.17 36.31 0.40
C GLY A 500 4.83 34.96 0.11
N ALA A 501 4.18 33.84 0.44
CA ALA A 501 4.72 32.51 0.15
C ALA A 501 4.71 32.18 -1.36
N LYS A 502 5.70 31.39 -1.81
CA LYS A 502 5.79 30.89 -3.20
C LYS A 502 4.59 30.00 -3.60
N GLY A 503 3.93 29.39 -2.62
CA GLY A 503 2.86 28.41 -2.80
C GLY A 503 3.39 26.98 -2.92
N ALA A 504 2.47 26.02 -2.96
CA ALA A 504 2.81 24.59 -3.05
C ALA A 504 3.46 24.25 -4.40
N LEU A 505 4.44 23.34 -4.38
CA LEU A 505 5.22 22.94 -5.55
C LEU A 505 4.83 21.54 -6.06
N GLY A 506 4.48 20.65 -5.14
CA GLY A 506 4.12 19.26 -5.40
C GLY A 506 2.76 19.09 -6.06
N ARG A 507 2.57 17.98 -6.78
CA ARG A 507 1.30 17.65 -7.44
C ARG A 507 0.18 17.37 -6.44
N VAL A 508 0.47 16.68 -5.34
CA VAL A 508 -0.51 16.31 -4.30
C VAL A 508 -1.28 17.55 -3.83
N LEU A 509 -0.58 18.69 -3.70
CA LEU A 509 -1.19 19.93 -3.28
C LEU A 509 -1.68 20.80 -4.44
N THR A 510 -1.11 20.70 -5.64
CA THR A 510 -1.41 21.60 -6.77
C THR A 510 -2.44 21.07 -7.77
N GLU A 511 -2.73 19.78 -7.78
CA GLU A 511 -3.63 19.19 -8.79
C GLU A 511 -5.08 19.66 -8.66
N VAL A 512 -5.52 19.97 -7.43
CA VAL A 512 -6.86 20.52 -7.17
C VAL A 512 -6.77 22.05 -7.17
N PRO A 513 -7.45 22.74 -8.10
CA PRO A 513 -7.54 24.19 -8.09
C PRO A 513 -8.19 24.70 -6.79
N ALA A 514 -7.86 25.93 -6.38
CA ALA A 514 -8.51 26.53 -5.23
C ALA A 514 -10.03 26.76 -5.49
N PRO A 515 -10.92 26.51 -4.51
CA PRO A 515 -10.61 26.01 -3.17
C PRO A 515 -10.42 24.48 -3.15
N TYR A 516 -9.37 24.04 -2.46
CA TYR A 516 -9.07 22.61 -2.23
C TYR A 516 -9.43 22.26 -0.78
N TYR A 517 -10.24 21.22 -0.60
CA TYR A 517 -10.68 20.74 0.71
C TYR A 517 -10.20 19.31 0.98
N ILE A 518 -9.87 19.03 2.24
CA ILE A 518 -9.63 17.69 2.79
C ILE A 518 -10.59 17.47 3.96
N ASP A 519 -11.18 16.28 4.03
CA ASP A 519 -12.16 15.95 5.06
C ASP A 519 -11.45 15.79 6.43
N GLN A 520 -12.11 16.18 7.52
CA GLN A 520 -11.46 16.31 8.84
C GLN A 520 -10.95 14.97 9.37
N GLU A 521 -11.73 13.91 9.16
CA GLU A 521 -11.47 12.53 9.56
C GLU A 521 -10.21 11.95 8.91
N GLN A 522 -9.76 12.54 7.80
CA GLN A 522 -8.65 12.01 7.02
C GLN A 522 -7.29 12.34 7.61
N ILE A 523 -7.23 13.34 8.49
CA ILE A 523 -6.00 13.77 9.14
C ILE A 523 -6.17 13.51 10.63
N PRO A 524 -5.85 12.31 11.15
CA PRO A 524 -5.89 12.02 12.57
C PRO A 524 -4.83 12.81 13.34
N ARG A 525 -4.82 12.64 14.66
CA ARG A 525 -3.84 13.27 15.55
C ARG A 525 -2.39 12.88 15.21
N ASP A 526 -2.19 11.65 14.78
CA ASP A 526 -0.87 11.14 14.39
C ASP A 526 -0.38 11.71 13.05
N GLY A 527 -1.21 12.48 12.34
CA GLY A 527 -0.91 13.00 11.01
C GLY A 527 -0.98 11.93 9.92
N VAL A 528 -0.70 12.34 8.69
CA VAL A 528 -0.69 11.49 7.50
C VAL A 528 0.48 11.88 6.61
N ILE A 529 1.19 10.89 6.09
CA ILE A 529 2.19 11.12 5.05
C ILE A 529 1.62 10.60 3.73
N VAL A 530 1.65 11.45 2.70
CA VAL A 530 1.31 11.07 1.33
C VAL A 530 2.56 11.17 0.48
N GLN A 531 2.95 10.04 -0.11
CA GLN A 531 4.10 9.94 -1.00
C GLN A 531 3.65 9.70 -2.44
N ARG A 532 4.48 10.10 -3.40
CA ARG A 532 4.30 9.79 -4.82
C ARG A 532 5.61 9.25 -5.39
N ALA A 533 5.59 8.03 -5.91
CA ALA A 533 6.78 7.31 -6.35
C ALA A 533 6.52 6.52 -7.65
N PHE A 534 7.61 6.09 -8.30
CA PHE A 534 7.53 5.11 -9.39
C PHE A 534 7.56 3.69 -8.82
N HIS A 535 6.66 2.86 -9.32
CA HIS A 535 6.58 1.44 -9.00
C HIS A 535 6.83 0.61 -10.24
N ARG A 536 7.54 -0.50 -10.07
CA ARG A 536 7.85 -1.43 -11.14
C ARG A 536 7.60 -2.86 -10.69
N THR A 537 6.82 -3.61 -11.46
CA THR A 537 6.61 -5.05 -11.23
C THR A 537 6.70 -5.84 -12.53
N ARG A 538 6.96 -7.15 -12.41
CA ARG A 538 6.83 -8.12 -13.50
C ARG A 538 5.60 -8.98 -13.26
N TRP A 539 4.70 -9.03 -14.23
CA TRP A 539 3.43 -9.72 -14.07
C TRP A 539 3.44 -11.16 -14.57
N LEU A 540 2.35 -11.88 -14.33
CA LEU A 540 2.16 -13.30 -14.67
C LEU A 540 2.37 -13.60 -16.17
N ASN A 541 2.09 -12.64 -17.04
CA ASN A 541 2.33 -12.74 -18.48
C ASN A 541 3.78 -12.41 -18.91
N GLY A 542 4.68 -12.19 -17.96
CA GLY A 542 6.08 -11.83 -18.19
C GLY A 542 6.32 -10.37 -18.59
N LYS A 543 5.28 -9.55 -18.76
CA LYS A 543 5.43 -8.12 -19.04
C LYS A 543 5.89 -7.37 -17.79
N THR A 544 6.62 -6.28 -18.01
CA THR A 544 6.98 -5.33 -16.96
C THR A 544 6.01 -4.16 -16.99
N PHE A 545 5.48 -3.78 -15.84
CA PHE A 545 4.70 -2.57 -15.65
C PHE A 545 5.54 -1.58 -14.86
N LEU A 546 5.64 -0.34 -15.34
CA LEU A 546 6.21 0.80 -14.64
C LEU A 546 5.15 1.90 -14.63
N TRP A 547 4.77 2.36 -13.45
CA TRP A 547 3.78 3.42 -13.28
C TRP A 547 4.16 4.29 -12.10
N MET A 548 3.48 5.42 -11.98
CA MET A 548 3.58 6.30 -10.84
C MET A 548 2.26 6.24 -10.09
N SER A 549 2.33 6.16 -8.76
CA SER A 549 1.18 6.12 -7.86
C SER A 549 1.49 6.88 -6.57
N ARG A 550 0.46 7.01 -5.74
CA ARG A 550 0.55 7.54 -4.39
C ARG A 550 0.42 6.44 -3.37
N PHE A 551 0.98 6.71 -2.20
CA PHE A 551 0.85 5.88 -1.02
C PHE A 551 0.53 6.78 0.17
N LYS A 552 -0.44 6.37 1.00
CA LYS A 552 -0.83 7.02 2.25
C LYS A 552 -0.37 6.16 3.41
N GLU A 553 0.35 6.75 4.36
CA GLU A 553 0.73 6.11 5.61
C GLU A 553 0.44 6.99 6.81
N THR A 554 0.40 6.39 8.00
CA THR A 554 0.27 7.13 9.25
C THR A 554 1.50 8.02 9.47
N GLY A 555 1.26 9.26 9.90
CA GLY A 555 2.31 10.20 10.21
C GLY A 555 3.09 9.87 11.49
N THR A 556 3.91 10.82 11.93
CA THR A 556 4.79 10.68 13.10
C THR A 556 4.30 11.46 14.33
N GLY A 557 3.10 12.05 14.26
CA GLY A 557 2.49 12.85 15.33
C GLY A 557 2.14 14.27 14.94
N GLU A 558 1.80 15.06 15.96
CA GLU A 558 1.55 16.50 15.86
C GLU A 558 2.84 17.27 15.50
N GLY A 559 2.68 18.44 14.88
CA GLY A 559 3.79 19.34 14.59
C GLY A 559 3.58 20.72 15.21
N TRP A 560 4.68 21.44 15.43
CA TRP A 560 4.65 22.80 15.95
C TRP A 560 5.30 23.74 14.95
N SER A 561 4.50 24.58 14.29
CA SER A 561 4.98 25.54 13.30
C SER A 561 5.76 26.71 13.91
N ASN A 562 5.63 26.94 15.23
CA ASN A 562 6.08 28.14 15.93
C ASN A 562 5.53 29.44 15.29
N LEU A 563 4.40 29.34 14.57
CA LEU A 563 3.65 30.48 14.06
C LEU A 563 3.07 31.26 15.24
N LYS A 564 3.36 32.55 15.29
CA LYS A 564 2.93 33.45 16.38
C LYS A 564 2.36 34.71 15.79
N PHE A 565 1.25 35.15 16.36
CA PHE A 565 0.62 36.43 16.05
C PHE A 565 0.80 37.40 17.21
N ASP A 566 0.65 38.70 16.93
CA ASP A 566 0.60 39.78 17.92
C ASP A 566 1.79 39.78 18.91
N GLN A 567 3.01 39.64 18.37
CA GLN A 567 4.22 39.59 19.19
C GLN A 567 4.79 40.99 19.42
N ILE A 568 5.32 41.22 20.62
CA ILE A 568 6.16 42.39 20.93
C ILE A 568 7.58 41.88 21.13
N VAL A 569 8.50 42.30 20.27
CA VAL A 569 9.91 41.89 20.31
C VAL A 569 10.80 43.10 20.59
N GLY A 570 11.91 42.89 21.32
CA GLY A 570 12.91 43.94 21.53
C GLY A 570 13.72 44.19 20.25
N ILE A 571 14.09 45.45 19.99
CA ILE A 571 14.94 45.80 18.85
C ILE A 571 16.41 45.55 19.24
N PRO A 572 17.15 44.66 18.54
CA PRO A 572 18.55 44.38 18.89
C PRO A 572 19.44 45.59 18.60
N GLY A 573 20.10 46.16 19.62
CA GLY A 573 21.04 47.28 19.46
C GLY A 573 20.76 48.55 20.27
N GLN A 574 19.81 48.51 21.20
CA GLN A 574 19.73 49.43 22.34
C GLN A 574 19.95 48.67 23.66
#